data_AF-A0A927J4Z1-F1
#
_entry.id   AF-A0A927J4Z1-F1
#
_cell.length_a   1.000
_cell.length_b   1.000
_cell.length_c   1.000
_cell.angle_alpha   90.00
_cell.angle_beta   90.00
_cell.angle_gamma   90.00
#
_symmetry.space_group_name_H-M   'P 1'
#
loop_
_entity.id
_entity.type
_entity.pdbx_description
1 polymer ?
#
loop_
_entity_poly.entity_id
_entity_poly.type
_entity_poly.pdbx_seq_one_letter_code
_entity_poly.pdbx_strand_id
1 'polypeptide(L)'
;MLLIIESLLSGDFASLRFHLAIVAIMWLIVAIAIILDLASGWRKAKERNEARTSYGLRRTVTKTVLYYAMMLFAFMFDCIGMFFYPQPYVTLIAAAFLIFIEGKSILEKAHEKDRYKLNENLKSFGHILENRDDLLKGIADIVKEQLKEKEKIQNEEDR
;
A
#
# COMPACT_ATOMS: atom_id res chain seq x y z
N MET A 1 9.96 26.29 -18.24
CA MET A 1 9.37 27.49 -17.60
C MET A 1 9.17 28.66 -18.56
N LEU A 2 9.86 28.69 -19.70
CA LEU A 2 9.80 29.78 -20.68
C LEU A 2 8.37 30.09 -21.16
N LEU A 3 7.58 29.05 -21.50
CA LEU A 3 6.21 29.21 -22.01
C LEU A 3 5.25 29.90 -21.02
N ILE A 4 5.48 29.74 -19.71
CA ILE A 4 4.70 30.42 -18.67
C ILE A 4 5.00 31.92 -18.71
N ILE A 5 6.28 32.28 -18.86
CA ILE A 5 6.71 33.68 -18.91
C ILE A 5 6.23 34.32 -20.21
N GLU A 6 6.33 33.62 -21.35
CA GLU A 6 5.80 34.10 -22.63
C GLU A 6 4.28 34.31 -22.57
N SER A 7 3.53 33.37 -22.00
CA SER A 7 2.07 33.50 -21.83
C SER A 7 1.72 34.67 -20.89
N LEU A 8 2.52 34.90 -19.85
CA LEU A 8 2.34 36.02 -18.92
C LEU A 8 2.60 37.37 -19.60
N LEU A 9 3.67 37.46 -20.40
CA LEU A 9 4.09 38.69 -21.07
C LEU A 9 3.18 39.03 -22.26
N SER A 10 2.64 38.01 -22.94
CA SER A 10 1.70 38.16 -24.06
C SER A 10 0.26 38.45 -23.63
N GLY A 11 -0.05 38.37 -22.32
CA GLY A 11 -1.42 38.51 -21.81
C GLY A 11 -2.33 37.34 -22.17
N ASP A 12 -1.80 36.23 -22.68
CA ASP A 12 -2.57 35.01 -22.96
C ASP A 12 -2.83 34.22 -21.66
N PHE A 13 -3.91 34.62 -20.98
CA PHE A 13 -4.34 33.97 -19.75
C PHE A 13 -4.82 32.52 -19.97
N ALA A 14 -5.23 32.13 -21.19
CA ALA A 14 -5.69 30.77 -21.45
C ALA A 14 -4.50 29.80 -21.44
N SER A 15 -3.45 30.12 -22.20
CA SER A 15 -2.21 29.33 -22.20
C SER A 15 -1.53 29.36 -20.84
N LEU A 16 -1.51 30.52 -20.15
CA LEU A 16 -0.94 30.62 -18.81
C LEU A 16 -1.62 29.67 -17.82
N ARG A 17 -2.96 29.65 -17.79
CA ARG A 17 -3.73 28.74 -16.93
C ARG A 17 -3.43 27.28 -17.22
N PHE A 18 -3.31 26.91 -18.49
CA PHE A 18 -3.01 25.54 -18.88
C PHE A 18 -1.63 25.07 -18.38
N HIS A 19 -0.59 25.89 -18.57
CA HIS A 19 0.76 25.55 -18.11
C HIS A 19 0.86 25.49 -16.58
N LEU A 20 0.21 26.41 -15.86
CA LEU A 20 0.13 26.36 -14.40
C LEU A 20 -0.65 25.12 -13.91
N ALA A 21 -1.72 24.74 -14.62
CA ALA A 21 -2.48 23.53 -14.29
C ALA A 21 -1.61 22.26 -14.44
N ILE A 22 -0.76 22.18 -15.47
CA ILE A 22 0.17 21.04 -15.63
C ILE A 22 1.10 20.94 -14.42
N VAL A 23 1.75 22.04 -14.03
CA VAL A 23 2.65 22.05 -12.86
C VAL A 23 1.88 21.66 -11.60
N ALA A 24 0.68 22.21 -11.38
CA ALA A 24 -0.15 21.85 -10.24
C ALA A 24 -0.53 20.36 -10.23
N ILE A 25 -0.91 19.80 -11.38
CA ILE A 25 -1.25 18.37 -11.51
C ILE A 25 -0.04 17.49 -11.16
N MET A 26 1.17 17.84 -11.60
CA MET A 26 2.38 17.09 -11.25
C MET A 26 2.58 17.03 -9.73
N TRP A 27 2.39 18.17 -9.04
CA TRP A 27 2.52 18.26 -7.59
C TRP A 27 1.39 17.51 -6.87
N LEU A 28 0.18 17.48 -7.44
CA LEU A 28 -0.95 16.71 -6.93
C LEU A 28 -0.76 15.20 -7.07
N ILE A 29 -0.22 14.73 -8.20
CA ILE A 29 0.04 13.30 -8.41
C ILE A 29 1.04 12.77 -7.37
N VAL A 30 2.10 13.54 -7.08
CA VAL A 30 3.06 13.19 -6.01
C VAL A 30 2.36 13.16 -4.64
N ALA A 31 1.47 14.12 -4.35
CA ALA A 31 0.66 14.10 -3.14
C ALA A 31 -0.18 12.81 -3.02
N ILE A 32 -0.86 12.44 -4.10
CA ILE A 32 -1.68 11.23 -4.17
C ILE A 32 -0.80 9.99 -3.93
N ALA A 33 0.38 9.91 -4.54
CA ALA A 33 1.30 8.78 -4.33
C ALA A 33 1.69 8.62 -2.84
N ILE A 34 2.02 9.71 -2.15
CA ILE A 34 2.33 9.69 -0.71
C ILE A 34 1.09 9.29 0.12
N ILE A 35 -0.10 9.79 -0.24
CA ILE A 35 -1.35 9.43 0.44
C ILE A 35 -1.66 7.94 0.28
N LEU A 36 -1.46 7.37 -0.91
CA LEU A 36 -1.65 5.94 -1.17
C LEU A 36 -0.65 5.10 -0.34
N ASP A 37 0.61 5.54 -0.22
CA ASP A 37 1.60 4.88 0.61
C ASP A 37 1.23 4.90 2.10
N LEU A 38 0.74 6.05 2.59
CA LEU A 38 0.23 6.20 3.95
C LEU A 38 -1.02 5.35 4.20
N ALA A 39 -1.98 5.36 3.28
CA ALA A 39 -3.21 4.59 3.39
C ALA A 39 -2.93 3.08 3.42
N SER A 40 -1.98 2.61 2.60
CA SER A 40 -1.49 1.23 2.61
C SER A 40 -0.85 0.86 3.94
N GLY A 41 0.02 1.73 4.47
CA GLY A 41 0.63 1.55 5.80
C GLY A 41 -0.40 1.54 6.93
N TRP A 42 -1.39 2.42 6.87
CA TRP A 42 -2.43 2.55 7.90
C TRP A 42 -3.39 1.35 7.93
N ARG A 43 -3.81 0.86 6.76
CA ARG A 43 -4.61 -0.38 6.66
C ARG A 43 -3.89 -1.56 7.30
N LYS A 44 -2.59 -1.71 7.04
CA LYS A 44 -1.77 -2.77 7.63
C LYS A 44 -1.66 -2.67 9.15
N ALA A 45 -1.39 -1.48 9.69
CA ALA A 45 -1.30 -1.28 11.13
C ALA A 45 -2.62 -1.65 11.83
N LYS A 46 -3.75 -1.34 11.18
CA LYS A 46 -5.09 -1.75 11.66
C LYS A 46 -5.26 -3.27 11.67
N GLU A 47 -4.79 -3.99 10.65
CA GLU A 47 -4.87 -5.45 10.56
C GLU A 47 -3.99 -6.16 11.61
N ARG A 48 -2.85 -5.58 11.99
CA ARG A 48 -1.90 -6.18 12.95
C ARG A 48 -2.19 -5.85 14.42
N ASN A 49 -3.25 -5.08 14.71
CA ASN A 49 -3.56 -4.56 16.06
C ASN A 49 -2.37 -3.84 16.73
N GLU A 50 -1.44 -3.30 15.96
CA GLU A 50 -0.30 -2.54 16.49
C GLU A 50 -0.78 -1.16 16.98
N ALA A 51 -0.15 -0.66 18.04
CA ALA A 51 -0.46 0.65 18.58
C ALA A 51 -0.31 1.72 17.50
N ARG A 52 -1.39 2.48 17.26
CA ARG A 52 -1.45 3.60 16.31
C ARG A 52 -0.65 4.78 16.86
N THR A 53 0.66 4.65 16.86
CA THR A 53 1.55 5.65 17.41
C THR A 53 1.66 6.84 16.45
N SER A 54 1.73 8.05 17.01
CA SER A 54 2.01 9.29 16.26
C SER A 54 3.32 9.24 15.46
N TYR A 55 4.20 8.29 15.78
CA TYR A 55 5.47 8.04 15.10
C TYR A 55 5.30 7.74 13.61
N GLY A 56 4.31 6.91 13.23
CA GLY A 56 4.05 6.59 11.83
C GLY A 56 3.63 7.81 11.01
N LEU A 57 2.76 8.65 11.58
CA LEU A 57 2.31 9.89 10.95
C LEU A 57 3.46 10.91 10.84
N ARG A 58 4.29 11.04 11.89
CA ARG A 58 5.47 11.91 11.89
C ARG A 58 6.46 11.52 10.79
N ARG A 59 6.68 10.23 10.59
CA ARG A 59 7.53 9.72 9.50
C ARG A 59 6.98 10.13 8.12
N THR A 60 5.67 10.05 7.92
CA THR A 60 5.06 10.51 6.66
C THR A 60 5.18 12.02 6.50
N VAL A 61 4.98 12.82 7.55
CA VAL A 61 5.19 14.27 7.48
C VAL A 61 6.64 14.59 7.07
N THR A 62 7.63 13.94 7.67
CA THR A 62 9.05 14.13 7.29
C THR A 62 9.30 13.74 5.83
N LYS A 63 8.70 12.63 5.37
CA LYS A 63 8.78 12.19 3.97
C LYS A 63 8.16 13.22 3.02
N THR A 64 6.96 13.70 3.33
CA THR A 64 6.26 14.75 2.58
C THR A 64 7.10 16.01 2.48
N VAL A 65 7.66 16.50 3.59
CA VAL A 65 8.52 17.69 3.59
C VAL A 65 9.74 17.49 2.69
N LEU A 66 10.41 16.35 2.79
CA LEU A 66 11.58 16.06 1.96
C LEU A 66 11.22 15.96 0.47
N TYR A 67 10.08 15.37 0.15
CA TYR A 67 9.63 15.14 -1.22
C TYR A 67 9.20 16.45 -1.88
N TYR A 68 8.47 17.30 -1.16
CA TYR A 68 8.14 18.64 -1.65
C TYR A 68 9.33 19.58 -1.69
N ALA A 69 10.31 19.44 -0.80
CA ALA A 69 11.58 20.14 -0.92
C ALA A 69 12.33 19.73 -2.20
N MET A 70 12.38 18.43 -2.52
CA MET A 70 12.96 17.93 -3.76
C MET A 70 12.22 18.45 -5.00
N MET A 71 10.88 18.42 -4.99
CA MET A 71 10.06 19.00 -6.07
C MET A 71 10.29 20.50 -6.24
N LEU A 72 10.44 21.25 -5.14
CA LEU A 72 10.75 22.67 -5.19
C LEU A 72 12.13 22.94 -5.79
N PHE A 73 13.16 22.19 -5.39
CA PHE A 73 14.49 22.30 -6.00
C PHE A 73 14.47 21.94 -7.49
N ALA A 74 13.78 20.87 -7.87
CA ALA A 74 13.61 20.49 -9.27
C ALA A 74 12.93 21.60 -10.08
N PHE A 75 11.91 22.23 -9.52
CA PHE A 75 11.24 23.38 -10.13
C PHE A 75 12.16 24.60 -10.27
N MET A 76 12.99 24.88 -9.26
CA MET A 76 14.01 25.94 -9.35
C MET A 76 15.02 25.66 -10.45
N PHE A 77 15.44 24.40 -10.65
CA PHE A 77 16.29 24.02 -11.78
C PHE A 77 15.58 24.22 -13.12
N ASP A 78 14.28 23.94 -13.23
CA ASP A 78 13.52 24.22 -14.45
C ASP A 78 13.37 25.73 -14.74
N CYS A 79 13.33 26.57 -13.71
CA CYS A 79 13.38 28.03 -13.87
C CYS A 79 14.71 28.47 -14.47
N ILE A 80 15.83 27.92 -13.99
CA ILE A 80 17.16 28.20 -14.55
C ILE A 80 17.29 27.59 -15.95
N GLY A 81 16.79 26.37 -16.15
CA GLY A 81 16.87 25.62 -17.39
C GLY A 81 16.00 26.17 -18.53
N MET A 82 15.17 27.17 -18.25
CA MET A 82 14.27 27.79 -19.23
C MET A 82 14.99 28.36 -20.46
N PHE A 83 16.27 28.70 -20.32
CA PHE A 83 17.11 29.18 -21.42
C PHE A 83 17.46 28.06 -22.42
N PHE A 84 17.39 26.80 -22.00
CA PHE A 84 17.76 25.63 -22.80
C PHE A 84 16.54 24.84 -23.27
N TYR A 85 15.45 24.84 -22.48
CA TYR A 85 14.23 24.11 -22.80
C TYR A 85 12.96 24.79 -22.28
N PRO A 86 11.81 24.69 -22.98
CA PRO A 86 10.62 25.45 -22.61
C PRO A 86 9.80 24.85 -21.45
N GLN A 87 9.88 23.54 -21.20
CA GLN A 87 8.99 22.77 -20.29
C GLN A 87 9.72 22.31 -19.02
N PRO A 88 9.02 22.05 -17.89
CA PRO A 88 9.64 21.69 -16.62
C PRO A 88 10.07 20.21 -16.56
N TYR A 89 11.09 19.83 -17.34
CA TYR A 89 11.54 18.44 -17.46
C TYR A 89 12.19 17.91 -16.18
N VAL A 90 12.89 18.74 -15.41
CA VAL A 90 13.55 18.30 -14.17
C VAL A 90 12.51 17.96 -13.11
N THR A 91 11.48 18.80 -12.96
CA THR A 91 10.33 18.54 -12.08
C THR A 91 9.58 17.29 -12.53
N LEU A 92 9.47 17.04 -13.83
CA LEU A 92 8.83 15.83 -14.36
C LEU A 92 9.59 14.56 -13.96
N ILE A 93 10.91 14.57 -14.11
CA ILE A 93 11.77 13.45 -13.71
C ILE A 93 11.70 13.24 -12.20
N ALA A 94 11.76 14.31 -11.40
CA ALA A 94 11.64 14.24 -9.95
C ALA A 94 10.28 13.65 -9.52
N ALA A 95 9.17 14.11 -10.12
CA ALA A 95 7.85 13.58 -9.85
C ALA A 95 7.75 12.09 -10.20
N ALA A 96 8.21 11.68 -11.38
CA ALA A 96 8.21 10.29 -11.81
C ALA A 96 9.04 9.40 -10.88
N PHE A 97 10.21 9.89 -10.45
CA PHE A 97 11.08 9.20 -9.50
C PHE A 97 10.42 9.00 -8.13
N LEU A 98 9.77 10.03 -7.59
CA LEU A 98 9.05 9.94 -6.32
C LEU A 98 7.86 8.99 -6.40
N ILE A 99 7.07 9.05 -7.47
CA ILE A 99 5.97 8.11 -7.73
C ILE A 99 6.49 6.67 -7.78
N PHE A 100 7.63 6.45 -8.44
CA PHE A 100 8.25 5.14 -8.54
C PHE A 100 8.69 4.60 -7.18
N ILE A 101 9.35 5.41 -6.35
CA ILE A 101 9.74 5.02 -4.99
C ILE A 101 8.52 4.64 -4.15
N GLU A 102 7.46 5.43 -4.21
CA GLU A 102 6.23 5.17 -3.46
C GLU A 102 5.51 3.91 -3.96
N GLY A 103 5.40 3.75 -5.28
CA GLY A 103 4.83 2.54 -5.88
C GLY A 103 5.59 1.28 -5.48
N LYS A 104 6.93 1.34 -5.47
CA LYS A 104 7.77 0.23 -5.02
C LYS A 104 7.54 -0.07 -3.53
N SER A 105 7.42 0.95 -2.68
CA SER A 105 7.14 0.76 -1.25
C SER A 105 5.80 0.06 -1.00
N ILE A 106 4.76 0.40 -1.78
CA ILE A 106 3.45 -0.26 -1.71
C ILE A 106 3.55 -1.73 -2.14
N LEU A 107 4.31 -2.03 -3.20
CA LEU A 107 4.50 -3.39 -3.67
C LEU A 107 5.25 -4.25 -2.64
N GLU A 108 6.34 -3.74 -2.08
CA GLU A 108 7.07 -4.41 -0.99
C GLU A 108 6.13 -4.71 0.18
N LYS A 109 5.31 -3.73 0.54
CA LYS A 109 4.28 -3.90 1.57
C LYS A 109 3.27 -5.00 1.19
N ALA A 110 2.79 -5.07 -0.05
CA ALA A 110 1.86 -6.12 -0.47
C ALA A 110 2.49 -7.51 -0.35
N HIS A 111 3.71 -7.70 -0.84
CA HIS A 111 4.42 -8.99 -0.79
C HIS A 111 4.68 -9.49 0.63
N GLU A 112 5.02 -8.60 1.58
CA GLU A 112 5.15 -8.98 3.00
C GLU A 112 3.84 -9.50 3.60
N LYS A 113 2.69 -8.95 3.18
CA LYS A 113 1.38 -9.40 3.65
C LYS A 113 1.10 -10.82 3.19
N ASP A 114 1.41 -11.14 1.94
CA ASP A 114 1.20 -12.46 1.38
C ASP A 114 2.11 -13.51 2.05
N ARG A 115 3.38 -13.16 2.28
CA ARG A 115 4.32 -14.00 3.03
C ARG A 115 3.86 -14.28 4.47
N TYR A 116 3.37 -13.24 5.17
CA TYR A 116 2.89 -13.39 6.55
C TYR A 116 1.68 -14.32 6.62
N LYS A 117 0.67 -14.11 5.75
CA LYS A 117 -0.51 -14.99 5.67
C LYS A 117 -0.14 -16.42 5.31
N LEU A 118 0.80 -16.60 4.39
CA LEU A 118 1.27 -17.93 4.00
C LEU A 118 1.93 -18.66 5.19
N ASN A 119 2.80 -17.98 5.93
CA ASN A 119 3.47 -18.56 7.10
C ASN A 119 2.50 -18.88 8.24
N GLU A 120 1.51 -18.00 8.48
CA GLU A 120 0.47 -18.24 9.48
C GLU A 120 -0.36 -19.47 9.13
N ASN A 121 -0.79 -19.58 7.87
CA ASN A 121 -1.50 -20.75 7.37
C ASN A 121 -0.63 -22.01 7.51
N LEU A 122 0.64 -21.98 7.07
CA LEU A 122 1.56 -23.12 7.20
C LEU A 122 1.78 -23.54 8.65
N LYS A 123 1.87 -22.61 9.59
CA LYS A 123 1.99 -22.91 11.02
C LYS A 123 0.72 -23.57 11.56
N SER A 124 -0.46 -23.12 11.15
CA SER A 124 -1.72 -23.76 11.51
C SER A 124 -1.85 -25.18 10.94
N PHE A 125 -1.44 -25.38 9.68
CA PHE A 125 -1.38 -26.72 9.07
C PHE A 125 -0.34 -27.62 9.75
N GLY A 126 0.82 -27.08 10.11
CA GLY A 126 1.85 -27.79 10.88
C GLY A 126 1.30 -28.29 12.21
N HIS A 127 0.58 -27.44 12.94
CA HIS A 127 -0.04 -27.81 14.23
C HIS A 127 -1.15 -28.87 14.06
N ILE A 128 -1.92 -28.82 12.97
CA ILE A 128 -2.92 -29.86 12.65
C ILE A 128 -2.22 -31.18 12.30
N LEU A 129 -1.12 -31.12 11.55
CA LEU A 129 -0.35 -32.31 11.17
C LEU A 129 0.39 -32.94 12.36
N GLU A 130 0.86 -32.13 13.30
CA GLU A 130 1.51 -32.60 14.53
C GLU A 130 0.51 -33.32 15.44
N ASN A 131 -0.72 -32.81 15.53
CA ASN A 131 -1.82 -33.44 16.29
C ASN A 131 -2.62 -34.48 15.49
N ARG A 132 -2.09 -34.98 14.38
CA ARG A 132 -2.81 -35.93 13.52
C ARG A 132 -3.22 -37.21 14.26
N ASP A 133 -2.41 -37.68 15.20
CA ASP A 133 -2.68 -38.91 15.96
C ASP A 133 -3.83 -38.71 16.97
N ASP A 134 -3.93 -37.53 17.58
CA ASP A 134 -5.04 -37.15 18.46
C ASP A 134 -6.34 -36.90 17.68
N LEU A 135 -6.25 -36.31 16.47
CA LEU A 135 -7.39 -36.19 15.57
C LEU A 135 -7.92 -37.56 15.12
N LEU A 136 -7.01 -38.48 14.76
CA LEU A 136 -7.39 -39.84 14.39
C LEU A 136 -8.05 -40.59 15.55
N LYS A 137 -7.54 -40.44 16.78
CA LYS A 137 -8.18 -40.99 17.99
C LYS A 137 -9.56 -40.39 18.23
N GLY A 138 -9.69 -39.07 18.21
CA GLY A 138 -10.98 -38.40 18.42
C GLY A 138 -12.05 -38.80 17.39
N ILE A 139 -11.67 -38.91 16.11
CA ILE A 139 -12.57 -39.40 15.05
C ILE A 139 -12.94 -40.87 15.29
N ALA A 140 -11.97 -41.72 15.66
CA ALA A 140 -12.22 -43.13 15.95
C ALA A 140 -13.16 -43.33 17.15
N ASP A 141 -13.02 -42.49 18.17
CA ASP A 141 -13.87 -42.53 19.36
C ASP A 141 -15.31 -42.09 19.05
N ILE A 142 -15.50 -41.00 18.29
CA ILE A 142 -16.84 -40.55 17.84
C ILE A 142 -17.52 -41.65 16.99
N VAL A 143 -16.79 -42.27 16.06
CA VAL A 143 -17.34 -43.36 15.23
C VAL A 143 -17.72 -44.56 16.10
N LYS A 144 -16.91 -44.92 17.09
CA LYS A 144 -17.23 -46.00 18.05
C LYS A 144 -18.46 -45.68 18.89
N GLU A 145 -18.62 -44.44 19.33
CA GLU A 145 -19.79 -44.01 20.11
C GLU A 145 -21.06 -44.08 19.27
N GLN A 146 -21.02 -43.57 18.03
CA GLN A 146 -22.14 -43.66 17.09
C GLN A 146 -22.56 -45.10 16.77
N LEU A 147 -21.60 -46.02 16.65
CA LEU A 147 -21.90 -47.45 16.44
C LEU A 147 -22.58 -48.07 17.66
N LYS A 148 -22.09 -47.78 18.88
CA LYS A 148 -22.72 -48.26 20.11
C LYS A 148 -24.11 -47.67 20.33
N GLU A 149 -24.32 -46.42 19.95
CA GLU A 149 -25.63 -45.76 20.05
C GLU A 149 -26.64 -46.37 19.07
N LYS A 150 -26.21 -46.65 17.83
CA LYS A 150 -27.02 -47.38 16.85
C LYS A 150 -27.37 -48.80 17.29
N GLU A 151 -26.41 -49.53 17.86
CA GLU A 151 -26.68 -50.87 18.41
C GLU A 151 -27.66 -50.84 19.58
N LYS A 152 -27.65 -49.79 20.41
CA LYS A 152 -28.64 -49.63 21.49
C LYS A 152 -30.05 -49.35 20.96
N ILE A 153 -30.17 -48.44 20.01
CA ILE A 153 -31.46 -48.07 19.39
C ILE A 153 -32.08 -49.30 18.70
N GLN A 154 -31.26 -50.09 18.00
CA GLN A 154 -31.75 -51.28 17.30
C GLN A 154 -32.16 -52.43 18.25
N ASN A 155 -31.52 -52.56 19.42
CA ASN A 155 -31.92 -53.52 20.44
C ASN A 155 -33.16 -53.09 21.26
N GLU A 156 -33.53 -51.80 21.23
CA GLU A 156 -34.77 -51.29 21.84
C GLU A 156 -35.97 -51.35 20.88
N GLU A 157 -35.77 -51.29 19.56
CA GLU A 157 -36.84 -51.48 18.55
C GLU A 157 -37.25 -52.95 18.34
N ASP A 158 -36.36 -53.91 18.62
CA ASP A 158 -36.62 -55.36 18.50
C ASP A 158 -37.25 -56.01 19.76
N ARG A 159 -37.61 -55.23 20.79
CA ARG A 159 -38.29 -55.68 22.03
C ARG A 159 -39.75 -55.24 22.08
#